data_AF-A0A800LXA8-F1
#
_entry.id   AF-A0A800LXA8-F1
#
_cell.length_a   1.000
_cell.length_b   1.000
_cell.length_c   1.000
_cell.angle_alpha   90.00
_cell.angle_beta   90.00
_cell.angle_gamma   90.00
#
_symmetry.space_group_name_H-M   'P 1'
#
loop_
_entity.id
_entity.type
_entity.pdbx_description
1 polymer ?
#
loop_
_entity_poly.entity_id
_entity_poly.type
_entity_poly.pdbx_seq_one_letter_code
_entity_poly.pdbx_strand_id
1 'polypeptide(L)' 'MFSLEEDGDTHFIIMDYGDSETLSEHVPSDGMELDAFFATFIPLSDALSHAHQQVRVHRDFKPGDIVMAEDA' A
#
# COMPACT_ATOMS: atom_id res chain seq x y z
N MET A 1 -14.74 -1.58 2.15
CA MET A 1 -15.60 -2.34 1.23
C MET A 1 -15.06 -2.15 -0.18
N PHE A 2 -14.98 -3.20 -1.00
CA PHE A 2 -14.65 -3.04 -2.42
C PHE A 2 -15.71 -3.71 -3.28
N SER A 3 -16.08 -3.08 -4.40
CA SER A 3 -16.97 -3.66 -5.41
C SER A 3 -16.42 -3.43 -6.82
N LEU A 4 -16.81 -4.29 -7.75
CA LEU A 4 -16.48 -4.21 -9.16
C LEU A 4 -17.77 -3.92 -9.93
N GLU A 5 -17.78 -2.86 -10.73
CA GLU A 5 -18.91 -2.46 -11.57
C GLU A 5 -18.49 -2.38 -13.05
N GLU A 6 -19.45 -2.48 -13.97
CA GLU A 6 -19.21 -2.43 -15.41
C GLU A 6 -20.27 -1.55 -16.10
N ASP A 7 -19.84 -0.68 -17.02
CA ASP A 7 -20.72 0.05 -17.94
C ASP A 7 -20.14 0.01 -19.36
N GLY A 8 -20.82 -0.72 -20.25
CA GLY A 8 -20.31 -1.03 -21.58
C GLY A 8 -18.98 -1.79 -21.50
N ASP A 9 -17.93 -1.25 -22.11
CA ASP A 9 -16.58 -1.83 -22.06
C ASP A 9 -15.73 -1.33 -20.88
N THR A 10 -16.29 -0.49 -19.99
CA THR A 10 -15.54 0.16 -18.90
C THR A 10 -15.76 -0.56 -17.58
N HIS A 11 -14.66 -0.93 -16.92
CA HIS A 11 -14.67 -1.57 -15.61
C HIS A 11 -14.28 -0.56 -14.51
N PHE A 12 -14.98 -0.60 -13.38
CA PHE A 12 -14.74 0.27 -12.23
C PHE A 12 -14.43 -0.56 -10.99
N ILE A 13 -13.45 -0.12 -10.22
CA ILE A 13 -13.17 -0.63 -8.88
C ILE A 13 -13.61 0.44 -7.90
N ILE A 14 -14.66 0.15 -7.14
CA ILE A 14 -15.09 1.00 -6.03
C ILE A 14 -14.37 0.49 -4.79
N MET A 15 -13.72 1.38 -4.07
CA MET A 15 -13.03 1.09 -2.82
C MET A 15 -13.27 2.22 -1.82
N ASP A 16 -13.01 1.95 -0.55
CA ASP A 16 -13.11 2.96 0.49
C ASP A 16 -12.22 4.15 0.13
N TYR A 17 -12.79 5.35 0.19
CA TYR A 17 -12.05 6.59 0.01
C TYR A 17 -11.28 6.87 1.29
N GLY A 18 -9.96 6.74 1.24
CA GLY A 18 -9.07 7.16 2.32
C GLY A 18 -8.33 8.43 1.90
N ASP A 19 -8.45 9.50 2.68
CA ASP A 19 -7.57 10.68 2.62
C ASP A 19 -6.17 10.35 3.17
N SER A 20 -5.68 9.13 2.96
CA SER A 20 -4.43 8.64 3.53
C SER A 20 -3.29 8.86 2.55
N GLU A 21 -2.27 9.55 3.02
CA GLU A 21 -1.02 9.75 2.32
C GLU A 21 -0.35 8.39 2.01
N THR A 22 0.33 8.32 0.87
CA THR A 22 1.10 7.15 0.45
C THR A 22 2.47 7.13 1.14
N LEU A 23 3.11 5.96 1.19
CA LEU A 23 4.50 5.87 1.64
C LEU A 23 5.42 6.76 0.80
N SER A 24 5.11 6.98 -0.49
CA SER A 24 5.91 7.87 -1.34
C SER A 24 5.92 9.32 -0.88
N GLU A 25 4.84 9.79 -0.24
CA GLU A 25 4.73 11.13 0.34
C GLU A 25 5.48 11.26 1.66
N HIS A 26 5.71 10.13 2.34
CA HIS A 26 6.42 10.05 3.61
C HIS A 26 7.94 9.85 3.47
N VAL A 27 8.45 9.51 2.27
CA VAL A 27 9.88 9.30 2.05
C VAL A 27 10.57 10.64 1.76
N PRO A 28 11.42 11.17 2.66
CA PRO A 28 12.13 12.42 2.39
C PRO A 28 13.19 12.25 1.30
N SER A 29 13.48 13.32 0.56
CA SER A 29 14.48 13.29 -0.52
C SER A 29 15.91 13.01 -0.03
N ASP A 30 16.19 13.30 1.24
CA ASP A 30 17.46 13.10 1.94
C ASP A 30 17.53 11.77 2.70
N GLY A 31 16.48 10.96 2.63
CA GLY A 31 16.38 9.64 3.28
C GLY A 31 15.56 9.67 4.57
N MET A 32 15.23 8.48 5.07
CA MET A 32 14.48 8.33 6.33
C MET A 32 15.42 8.14 7.52
N GLU A 33 15.01 8.68 8.67
CA GLU A 33 15.56 8.27 9.96
C GLU A 33 15.36 6.77 10.19
N LEU A 34 16.36 6.11 10.79
CA LEU A 34 16.37 4.66 10.96
C LEU A 34 15.17 4.15 11.75
N ASP A 35 14.76 4.86 12.79
CA ASP A 35 13.61 4.46 13.61
C ASP A 35 12.31 4.47 12.80
N ALA A 36 12.08 5.51 11.99
CA ALA A 36 10.92 5.60 11.11
C ALA A 36 10.96 4.53 10.00
N PHE A 37 12.16 4.29 9.46
CA PHE A 37 12.38 3.23 8.48
C PHE A 37 12.00 1.86 9.06
N PHE A 38 12.51 1.48 10.23
CA PHE A 38 12.19 0.18 10.82
C PHE A 38 10.73 0.06 11.24
N ALA A 39 10.13 1.13 11.78
CA ALA A 39 8.71 1.16 12.12
C ALA A 39 7.80 0.91 10.90
N THR A 40 8.24 1.35 9.72
CA THR A 40 7.47 1.20 8.47
C THR A 40 7.74 -0.14 7.78
N PHE A 41 9.02 -0.47 7.58
CA PHE A 41 9.42 -1.56 6.68
C PHE A 41 9.37 -2.95 7.33
N ILE A 42 9.37 -3.05 8.67
CA ILE A 42 9.17 -4.33 9.36
C ILE A 42 7.73 -4.85 9.12
N PRO A 43 6.65 -4.13 9.47
CA PRO A 43 5.28 -4.56 9.17
C PRO A 43 5.04 -4.79 7.67
N LEU A 44 5.63 -3.95 6.81
CA LEU A 44 5.55 -4.11 5.36
C LEU A 44 6.12 -5.44 4.89
N SER A 45 7.28 -5.82 5.43
CA SER A 45 7.94 -7.09 5.11
C SER A 45 7.11 -8.29 5.59
N ASP A 46 6.47 -8.18 6.75
CA ASP A 46 5.56 -9.21 7.27
C ASP A 46 4.32 -9.36 6.37
N ALA A 47 3.73 -8.24 5.91
CA ALA A 47 2.61 -8.25 4.97
C ALA A 47 2.98 -8.91 3.63
N LEU A 48 4.15 -8.59 3.08
CA LEU A 48 4.66 -9.22 1.86
C LEU A 48 4.93 -10.72 2.06
N SER A 49 5.55 -11.09 3.18
CA SER A 49 5.78 -12.50 3.55
C SER A 49 4.46 -13.28 3.59
N HIS A 50 3.43 -12.70 4.21
CA HIS A 50 2.09 -13.29 4.24
C HIS A 50 1.49 -13.47 2.83
N ALA A 51 1.59 -12.45 1.96
CA ALA A 51 1.12 -12.53 0.58
C ALA A 51 1.85 -13.62 -0.23
N HIS A 52 3.17 -13.70 -0.09
CA HIS A 52 4.00 -14.68 -0.77
C HIS A 52 3.67 -16.13 -0.35
N GLN A 53 3.32 -16.37 0.91
CA GLN A 53 2.84 -17.68 1.38
C GLN A 53 1.56 -18.13 0.67
N GLN A 54 0.77 -17.20 0.15
CA GLN A 54 -0.42 -17.49 -0.65
C GLN A 54 -0.15 -17.52 -2.17
N VAL A 55 1.12 -17.60 -2.58
CA VAL A 55 1.56 -17.60 -3.99
C VAL A 55 1.12 -16.33 -4.73
N ARG A 56 0.85 -15.23 -4.01
CA ARG A 56 0.52 -13.92 -4.59
C ARG A 56 1.80 -13.10 -4.71
N VAL A 57 2.09 -12.64 -5.92
CA VAL A 57 3.19 -11.72 -6.20
C VAL A 57 2.60 -10.51 -6.90
N HIS A 58 2.74 -9.32 -6.29
CA HIS A 58 2.17 -8.07 -6.83
C HIS A 58 2.83 -7.65 -8.16
N ARG A 59 4.13 -7.95 -8.32
CA ARG A 59 4.99 -7.69 -9.49
C ARG A 59 5.30 -6.22 -9.79
N ASP A 60 4.46 -5.29 -9.39
CA ASP A 60 4.74 -3.85 -9.44
C ASP A 60 4.51 -3.25 -8.06
N PHE A 61 5.40 -3.52 -7.11
CA PHE A 61 5.25 -3.06 -5.73
C PHE A 61 6.19 -1.88 -5.48
N LYS A 62 5.63 -0.69 -5.26
CA LYS A 62 6.37 0.56 -5.04
C LYS A 62 5.75 1.40 -3.92
N PRO A 63 6.48 2.38 -3.35
CA PRO A 63 5.98 3.24 -2.27
C PRO A 63 4.64 3.93 -2.56
N GLY A 64 4.36 4.28 -3.82
CA GLY A 64 3.08 4.89 -4.21
C GLY A 64 1.88 3.95 -4.17
N ASP A 65 2.08 2.64 -4.06
CA ASP A 65 1.00 1.65 -3.95
C ASP A 65 0.66 1.33 -2.47
N ILE A 66 1.40 1.91 -1.52
CA ILE A 66 1.26 1.66 -0.08
C ILE A 66 0.56 2.85 0.54
N VAL A 67 -0.66 2.63 1.01
CA VAL A 67 -1.45 3.62 1.75
C VAL A 67 -1.07 3.55 3.23
N MET A 68 -0.71 4.68 3.83
CA MET A 68 -0.39 4.76 5.25
C MET A 68 -1.69 4.78 6.06
N ALA A 69 -1.84 3.84 6.99
CA ALA A 69 -2.96 3.86 7.92
C ALA A 69 -2.68 4.86 9.03
N GLU A 70 -3.68 5.65 9.43
CA GLU A 70 -3.61 6.43 10.66
C GLU A 70 -3.64 5.47 11.86
N ASP A 71 -2.75 5.67 12.82
CA ASP A 71 -2.83 4.98 14.10
C ASP A 71 -4.10 5.43 14.83
N ALA A 72 -5.02 4.50 15.09
CA ALA A 72 -6.25 4.72 15.85
C ALA A 72 -6.02 4.75 17.36
#